data_AF-A0A937DK09-F1
#
_entry.id   AF-A0A937DK09-F1
#
_cell.length_a   1.000
_cell.length_b   1.000
_cell.length_c   1.000
_cell.angle_alpha   90.00
_cell.angle_beta   90.00
_cell.angle_gamma   90.00
#
_symmetry.space_group_name_H-M   'P 1'
#
loop_
_entity.id
_entity.type
_entity.pdbx_description
1 polymer ?
#
loop_
_entity_poly.entity_id
_entity_poly.type
_entity_poly.pdbx_seq_one_letter_code
_entity_poly.pdbx_strand_id
1 'polypeptide(L)'
;MKTFFTSILFIFTIQLSSAQNVIQELQDYIQSVREGSFAPVPQSLLSETEQAEELLNALKTYQADSNSVIRTRAYNIGKRLGQGHPVQAIRQQAINQQIKALADADIGLRVKAINALTGFKNTDFTSNQEQRIINGLNAAMPHLEKYAMLVGYMNNDAAIAPLKQVEQQISSGWTKFNIQLALARRGDKQATTAVLNKMKTATINDDFIYDLSPLLVYTRNKEVFKFLEDIIFSEEANCNSANPNRSVDILCGYRLLEYMAPAIEGSPLTVDEYGELEVTNYEQALQDFRDWLLQNPNYSLVENTY
;
A
#
# COMPACT_ATOMS: atom_id res chain seq x y z
N MET A 1 28.58 -12.35 -65.48
CA MET A 1 29.21 -11.31 -64.64
C MET A 1 28.17 -10.89 -63.62
N LYS A 2 28.57 -10.80 -62.35
CA LYS A 2 27.72 -10.72 -61.14
C LYS A 2 26.81 -9.49 -61.12
N THR A 3 25.58 -9.66 -60.64
CA THR A 3 24.84 -8.59 -59.94
C THR A 3 24.21 -9.15 -58.68
N PHE A 4 24.65 -8.58 -57.55
CA PHE A 4 24.39 -8.97 -56.18
C PHE A 4 23.06 -8.39 -55.67
N PHE A 5 22.48 -9.12 -54.71
CA PHE A 5 21.46 -8.71 -53.75
C PHE A 5 21.78 -7.37 -53.06
N THR A 6 20.80 -6.45 -53.01
CA THR A 6 20.62 -5.53 -51.86
C THR A 6 19.19 -4.97 -51.87
N SER A 7 18.32 -5.52 -51.03
CA SER A 7 17.08 -4.86 -50.60
C SER A 7 17.13 -4.75 -49.09
N ILE A 8 17.63 -3.60 -48.63
CA ILE A 8 17.70 -3.26 -47.21
C ILE A 8 16.33 -2.75 -46.76
N LEU A 9 15.77 -3.55 -45.85
CA LEU A 9 14.80 -3.24 -44.80
C LEU A 9 14.52 -1.74 -44.56
N PHE A 10 13.31 -1.28 -44.89
CA PHE A 10 12.74 0.00 -44.47
C PHE A 10 11.52 -0.27 -43.59
N ILE A 11 11.75 -0.73 -42.35
CA ILE A 11 10.70 -0.86 -41.34
C ILE A 11 11.34 -0.46 -40.01
N PHE A 12 11.34 0.82 -39.64
CA PHE A 12 11.50 1.31 -38.25
C PHE A 12 11.48 2.86 -38.22
N THR A 13 10.31 3.49 -38.42
CA THR A 13 10.16 4.95 -38.15
C THR A 13 8.82 5.39 -37.56
N ILE A 14 7.87 4.49 -37.25
CA ILE A 14 6.52 4.91 -36.85
C ILE A 14 6.37 5.18 -35.33
N GLN A 15 7.34 4.81 -34.48
CA GLN A 15 7.19 4.95 -33.02
C GLN A 15 7.68 6.27 -32.40
N LEU A 16 8.25 7.21 -33.18
CA LEU A 16 8.80 8.45 -32.63
C LEU A 16 7.79 9.61 -32.50
N SER A 17 6.65 9.56 -33.19
CA SER A 17 5.70 10.68 -33.21
C SER A 17 4.70 10.71 -32.05
N SER A 18 4.45 9.58 -31.37
CA SER A 18 3.53 9.51 -30.22
C SER A 18 4.17 10.01 -28.91
N ALA A 19 5.44 9.66 -28.67
CA ALA A 19 6.24 10.08 -27.52
C ALA A 19 6.27 11.60 -27.29
N GLN A 20 6.47 12.37 -28.37
CA GLN A 20 6.56 13.83 -28.30
C GLN A 20 5.26 14.48 -27.83
N ASN A 21 4.11 13.84 -28.06
CA ASN A 21 2.81 14.39 -27.69
C ASN A 21 2.58 14.33 -26.16
N VAL A 22 2.86 13.19 -25.55
CA VAL A 22 2.62 12.96 -24.11
C VAL A 22 3.55 13.80 -23.23
N ILE A 23 4.80 14.02 -23.65
CA ILE A 23 5.71 14.91 -22.92
C ILE A 23 5.27 16.37 -23.01
N GLN A 24 4.75 16.80 -24.17
CA GLN A 24 4.20 18.15 -24.31
C GLN A 24 2.96 18.32 -23.42
N GLU A 25 2.07 17.33 -23.39
CA GLU A 25 0.89 17.37 -22.51
C GLU A 25 1.28 17.45 -21.02
N LEU A 26 2.31 16.70 -20.59
CA LEU A 26 2.85 16.80 -19.25
C LEU A 26 3.39 18.23 -18.97
N GLN A 27 4.12 18.82 -19.91
CA GLN A 27 4.64 20.18 -19.80
C GLN A 27 3.51 21.20 -19.64
N ASP A 28 2.50 21.13 -20.51
CA ASP A 28 1.34 22.02 -20.51
C ASP A 28 0.54 21.90 -19.21
N TYR A 29 0.31 20.67 -18.76
CA TYR A 29 -0.35 20.42 -17.49
C TYR A 29 0.43 21.03 -16.32
N ILE A 30 1.74 20.77 -16.21
CA ILE A 30 2.56 21.33 -15.12
C ILE A 30 2.60 22.86 -15.19
N GLN A 31 2.70 23.44 -16.38
CA GLN A 31 2.67 24.89 -16.56
C GLN A 31 1.33 25.48 -16.07
N SER A 32 0.20 24.86 -16.40
CA SER A 32 -1.11 25.28 -15.89
C SER A 32 -1.19 25.24 -14.36
N VAL A 33 -0.58 24.22 -13.72
CA VAL A 33 -0.53 24.14 -12.25
C VAL A 33 0.32 25.25 -11.66
N ARG A 34 1.42 25.65 -12.32
CA ARG A 34 2.22 26.82 -11.90
C ARG A 34 1.42 28.11 -11.96
N GLU A 35 0.52 28.23 -12.94
CA GLU A 35 -0.39 29.36 -13.11
C GLU A 35 -1.58 29.35 -12.14
N GLY A 36 -1.66 28.34 -11.26
CA GLY A 36 -2.67 28.24 -10.21
C GLY A 36 -3.86 27.35 -10.55
N SER A 37 -3.79 26.56 -11.63
CA SER A 37 -4.84 25.59 -11.95
C SER A 37 -4.93 24.46 -10.92
N PHE A 38 -6.18 24.08 -10.59
CA PHE A 38 -6.51 22.93 -9.75
C PHE A 38 -7.07 21.75 -10.57
N ALA A 39 -6.96 21.80 -11.89
CA ALA A 39 -7.44 20.75 -12.77
C ALA A 39 -6.85 19.37 -12.37
N PRO A 40 -7.63 18.28 -12.51
CA PRO A 40 -7.11 16.95 -12.31
C PRO A 40 -6.01 16.63 -13.34
N VAL A 41 -5.16 15.67 -13.01
CA VAL A 41 -4.16 15.14 -13.96
C VAL A 41 -4.91 14.57 -15.19
N PRO A 42 -4.54 14.95 -16.42
CA PRO A 42 -5.10 14.36 -17.64
C PRO A 42 -5.05 12.83 -17.62
N GLN A 43 -6.15 12.18 -18.00
CA GLN A 43 -6.26 10.72 -17.94
C GLN A 43 -5.34 10.02 -18.97
N SER A 44 -5.05 10.69 -20.09
CA SER A 44 -3.99 10.34 -21.05
C SER A 44 -2.67 10.07 -20.33
N LEU A 45 -2.15 11.03 -19.55
CA LEU A 45 -0.90 10.88 -18.79
C LEU A 45 -0.85 9.69 -17.80
N LEU A 46 -2.00 9.07 -17.52
CA LEU A 46 -2.16 8.03 -16.50
C LEU A 46 -2.48 6.66 -17.10
N SER A 47 -2.96 6.63 -18.34
CA SER A 47 -3.31 5.40 -19.07
C SER A 47 -2.25 4.99 -20.08
N GLU A 48 -1.25 5.83 -20.34
CA GLU A 48 -0.15 5.58 -21.28
C GLU A 48 0.88 4.59 -20.72
N THR A 49 0.62 3.30 -20.93
CA THR A 49 1.53 2.23 -20.49
C THR A 49 2.78 2.11 -21.36
N GLU A 50 2.70 2.44 -22.65
CA GLU A 50 3.84 2.31 -23.58
C GLU A 50 4.91 3.37 -23.35
N GLN A 51 4.51 4.55 -22.87
CA GLN A 51 5.38 5.73 -22.69
C GLN A 51 5.72 6.00 -21.21
N ALA A 52 5.37 5.06 -20.32
CA ALA A 52 5.55 5.21 -18.89
C ALA A 52 7.02 5.48 -18.50
N GLU A 53 8.00 4.86 -19.19
CA GLU A 53 9.42 5.09 -18.92
C GLU A 53 9.84 6.54 -19.22
N GLU A 54 9.43 7.06 -20.37
CA GLU A 54 9.73 8.42 -20.82
C GLU A 54 9.08 9.44 -19.89
N LEU A 55 7.80 9.23 -19.55
CA LEU A 55 7.07 10.05 -18.57
C LEU A 55 7.77 10.05 -17.21
N LEU A 56 8.13 8.87 -16.67
CA LEU A 56 8.85 8.77 -15.41
C LEU A 56 10.22 9.48 -15.48
N ASN A 57 10.90 9.46 -16.63
CA ASN A 57 12.14 10.20 -16.80
C ASN A 57 11.91 11.72 -16.83
N ALA A 58 10.92 12.21 -17.56
CA ALA A 58 10.57 13.62 -17.64
C ALA A 58 10.13 14.18 -16.26
N LEU A 59 9.40 13.39 -15.48
CA LEU A 59 8.94 13.77 -14.14
C LEU A 59 10.08 14.11 -13.17
N LYS A 60 11.29 13.59 -13.37
CA LYS A 60 12.46 13.88 -12.50
C LYS A 60 12.77 15.37 -12.42
N THR A 61 12.56 16.11 -13.52
CA THR A 61 12.74 17.56 -13.57
C THR A 61 11.77 18.27 -12.63
N TYR A 62 10.48 17.90 -12.67
CA TYR A 62 9.44 18.52 -11.85
C TYR A 62 9.49 18.07 -10.38
N GLN A 63 10.05 16.90 -10.10
CA GLN A 63 10.31 16.42 -8.73
C GLN A 63 11.41 17.23 -8.02
N ALA A 64 12.22 17.99 -8.76
CA ALA A 64 13.23 18.89 -8.21
C ALA A 64 12.75 20.36 -8.15
N ASP A 65 11.47 20.63 -8.43
CA ASP A 65 10.94 21.98 -8.48
C ASP A 65 10.94 22.68 -7.11
N SER A 66 11.13 24.00 -7.09
CA SER A 66 11.09 24.78 -5.85
C SER A 66 9.69 24.81 -5.23
N ASN A 67 8.63 24.73 -6.04
CA ASN A 67 7.24 24.72 -5.57
C ASN A 67 6.80 23.30 -5.16
N SER A 68 6.40 23.12 -3.90
CA SER A 68 5.97 21.82 -3.38
C SER A 68 4.69 21.29 -4.02
N VAL A 69 3.83 22.15 -4.57
CA VAL A 69 2.65 21.75 -5.35
C VAL A 69 3.08 21.02 -6.62
N ILE A 70 4.07 21.54 -7.34
CA ILE A 70 4.61 20.93 -8.56
C ILE A 70 5.26 19.58 -8.24
N ARG A 71 6.11 19.52 -7.20
CA ARG A 71 6.71 18.26 -6.74
C ARG A 71 5.63 17.24 -6.37
N THR A 72 4.60 17.65 -5.63
CA THR A 72 3.47 16.79 -5.25
C THR A 72 2.77 16.22 -6.49
N ARG A 73 2.46 17.04 -7.50
CA ARG A 73 1.85 16.54 -8.74
C ARG A 73 2.76 15.56 -9.45
N ALA A 74 4.06 15.87 -9.56
CA ALA A 74 5.01 15.01 -10.25
C ALA A 74 5.16 13.63 -9.58
N TYR A 75 5.27 13.58 -8.25
CA TYR A 75 5.31 12.30 -7.54
C TYR A 75 3.98 11.55 -7.60
N ASN A 76 2.84 12.24 -7.61
CA ASN A 76 1.53 11.59 -7.74
C ASN A 76 1.34 10.95 -9.13
N ILE A 77 1.78 11.61 -10.20
CA ILE A 77 1.77 11.02 -11.55
C ILE A 77 2.68 9.79 -11.57
N GLY A 78 3.91 9.91 -11.06
CA GLY A 78 4.86 8.79 -11.01
C GLY A 78 4.34 7.59 -10.21
N LYS A 79 3.64 7.83 -9.09
CA LYS A 79 2.93 6.79 -8.32
C LYS A 79 1.91 6.07 -9.20
N ARG A 80 1.01 6.82 -9.85
CA ARG A 80 -0.10 6.25 -10.62
C ARG A 80 0.38 5.48 -11.86
N LEU A 81 1.45 5.94 -12.50
CA LEU A 81 2.11 5.22 -13.60
C LEU A 81 2.75 3.90 -13.14
N GLY A 82 3.27 3.86 -11.92
CA GLY A 82 3.95 2.67 -11.40
C GLY A 82 3.02 1.63 -10.78
N GLN A 83 2.01 2.05 -10.03
CA GLN A 83 1.14 1.12 -9.29
C GLN A 83 0.30 0.27 -10.26
N GLY A 84 0.45 -1.05 -10.18
CA GLY A 84 -0.25 -1.99 -11.07
C GLY A 84 0.29 -2.07 -12.49
N HIS A 85 1.37 -1.35 -12.84
CA HIS A 85 1.94 -1.40 -14.18
C HIS A 85 2.43 -2.83 -14.51
N PRO A 86 2.19 -3.37 -15.72
CA PRO A 86 2.57 -4.76 -16.05
C PRO A 86 4.09 -5.00 -16.02
N VAL A 87 4.88 -3.99 -16.38
CA VAL A 87 6.35 -4.09 -16.46
C VAL A 87 7.02 -3.77 -15.12
N GLN A 88 7.76 -4.74 -14.55
CA GLN A 88 8.44 -4.60 -13.25
C GLN A 88 9.45 -3.45 -13.20
N ALA A 89 10.21 -3.22 -14.27
CA ALA A 89 11.19 -2.13 -14.33
C ALA A 89 10.53 -0.74 -14.14
N ILE A 90 9.33 -0.54 -14.69
CA ILE A 90 8.55 0.70 -14.52
C ILE A 90 8.11 0.84 -13.06
N ARG A 91 7.61 -0.24 -12.44
CA ARG A 91 7.25 -0.24 -11.01
C ARG A 91 8.45 0.13 -10.14
N GLN A 92 9.61 -0.47 -10.39
CA GLN A 92 10.86 -0.18 -9.67
C GLN A 92 11.35 1.27 -9.88
N GLN A 93 11.20 1.82 -11.08
CA GLN A 93 11.53 3.22 -11.34
C GLN A 93 10.60 4.17 -10.57
N ALA A 94 9.30 3.89 -10.54
CA ALA A 94 8.34 4.65 -9.74
C ALA A 94 8.64 4.55 -8.23
N ILE A 95 8.94 3.34 -7.72
CA ILE A 95 9.38 3.13 -6.33
C ILE A 95 10.62 3.98 -6.01
N ASN A 96 11.62 4.02 -6.89
CA ASN A 96 12.82 4.85 -6.69
C ASN A 96 12.48 6.35 -6.53
N GLN A 97 11.50 6.84 -7.30
CA GLN A 97 11.03 8.22 -7.17
C GLN A 97 10.34 8.44 -5.83
N GLN A 98 9.47 7.53 -5.40
CA GLN A 98 8.81 7.65 -4.10
C GLN A 98 9.81 7.55 -2.93
N ILE A 99 10.86 6.72 -3.03
CA ILE A 99 11.93 6.68 -2.02
C ILE A 99 12.67 8.03 -1.96
N LYS A 100 12.90 8.70 -3.10
CA LYS A 100 13.47 10.06 -3.11
C LYS A 100 12.55 11.05 -2.40
N ALA A 101 11.24 10.94 -2.58
CA ALA A 101 10.24 11.78 -1.92
C ALA A 101 10.20 11.62 -0.38
N LEU A 102 10.67 10.49 0.17
CA LEU A 102 10.79 10.31 1.63
C LEU A 102 11.76 11.32 2.27
N ALA A 103 12.67 11.90 1.49
CA ALA A 103 13.63 12.92 1.92
C ALA A 103 13.22 14.35 1.50
N ASP A 104 12.00 14.57 1.00
CA ASP A 104 11.54 15.90 0.58
C ASP A 104 11.46 16.86 1.76
N ALA A 105 11.75 18.15 1.55
CA ALA A 105 11.63 19.16 2.58
C ALA A 105 10.19 19.27 3.11
N ASP A 106 9.19 19.08 2.23
CA ASP A 106 7.77 19.13 2.58
C ASP A 106 7.34 17.85 3.32
N ILE A 107 6.90 18.01 4.57
CA ILE A 107 6.47 16.89 5.43
C ILE A 107 5.22 16.19 4.85
N GLY A 108 4.29 16.95 4.28
CA GLY A 108 3.09 16.39 3.66
C GLY A 108 3.42 15.52 2.45
N LEU A 109 4.44 15.90 1.68
CA LEU A 109 4.94 15.11 0.57
C LEU A 109 5.59 13.80 1.04
N ARG A 110 6.35 13.82 2.15
CA ARG A 110 6.90 12.60 2.76
C ARG A 110 5.81 11.60 3.15
N VAL A 111 4.72 12.07 3.78
CA VAL A 111 3.58 11.20 4.14
C VAL A 111 2.90 10.62 2.90
N LYS A 112 2.72 11.43 1.85
CA LYS A 112 2.17 10.95 0.57
C LYS A 112 3.07 9.88 -0.07
N ALA A 113 4.39 10.03 0.04
CA ALA A 113 5.35 9.04 -0.44
C ALA A 113 5.28 7.73 0.35
N ILE A 114 5.14 7.78 1.69
CA ILE A 114 4.90 6.58 2.51
C ILE A 114 3.66 5.85 2.00
N ASN A 115 2.51 6.55 1.88
CA ASN A 115 1.26 5.97 1.39
C ASN A 115 1.34 5.50 -0.09
N ALA A 116 2.21 6.09 -0.89
CA ALA A 116 2.43 5.64 -2.27
C ALA A 116 3.18 4.31 -2.30
N LEU A 117 4.19 4.15 -1.44
CA LEU A 117 5.00 2.95 -1.36
C LEU A 117 4.19 1.73 -0.88
N THR A 118 3.19 1.91 -0.02
CA THR A 118 2.33 0.81 0.46
C THR A 118 1.40 0.23 -0.61
N GLY A 119 1.21 0.91 -1.74
CA GLY A 119 0.39 0.40 -2.86
C GLY A 119 1.18 -0.40 -3.91
N PHE A 120 2.48 -0.59 -3.73
CA PHE A 120 3.27 -1.54 -4.52
C PHE A 120 3.33 -2.88 -3.81
N LYS A 121 3.46 -3.99 -4.53
CA LYS A 121 3.69 -5.30 -3.89
C LYS A 121 5.09 -5.32 -3.30
N ASN A 122 5.31 -5.99 -2.17
CA ASN A 122 6.66 -6.05 -1.57
C ASN A 122 7.68 -6.74 -2.49
N THR A 123 7.21 -7.64 -3.38
CA THR A 123 8.01 -8.30 -4.42
C THR A 123 8.42 -7.38 -5.57
N ASP A 124 7.87 -6.16 -5.66
CA ASP A 124 8.29 -5.16 -6.64
C ASP A 124 9.57 -4.44 -6.21
N PHE A 125 9.88 -4.42 -4.91
CA PHE A 125 11.05 -3.75 -4.37
C PHE A 125 12.32 -4.57 -4.62
N THR A 126 13.39 -3.89 -5.01
CA THR A 126 14.73 -4.49 -5.00
C THR A 126 15.31 -4.44 -3.58
N SER A 127 16.22 -5.35 -3.24
CA SER A 127 16.89 -5.33 -1.93
C SER A 127 17.59 -4.00 -1.63
N ASN A 128 18.11 -3.31 -2.66
CA ASN A 128 18.69 -1.98 -2.49
C ASN A 128 17.63 -0.92 -2.09
N GLN A 129 16.44 -0.99 -2.69
CA GLN A 129 15.34 -0.08 -2.38
C GLN A 129 14.83 -0.31 -0.96
N GLU A 130 14.64 -1.58 -0.56
CA GLU A 130 14.25 -1.93 0.80
C GLU A 130 15.28 -1.41 1.82
N GLN A 131 16.58 -1.63 1.57
CA GLN A 131 17.62 -1.16 2.47
C GLN A 131 17.64 0.37 2.61
N ARG A 132 17.37 1.10 1.53
CA ARG A 132 17.27 2.57 1.57
C ARG A 132 16.09 3.02 2.44
N ILE A 133 14.95 2.33 2.37
CA ILE A 133 13.79 2.60 3.22
C ILE A 133 14.12 2.30 4.68
N ILE A 134 14.69 1.12 4.96
CA ILE A 134 15.10 0.69 6.31
C ILE A 134 16.09 1.68 6.93
N ASN A 135 17.11 2.09 6.17
CA ASN A 135 18.14 3.03 6.65
C ASN A 135 17.60 4.45 6.91
N GLY A 136 16.45 4.80 6.33
CA GLY A 136 15.79 6.09 6.59
C GLY A 136 15.00 6.13 7.90
N LEU A 137 14.79 5.00 8.56
CA LEU A 137 14.07 4.92 9.82
C LEU A 137 14.84 5.61 10.95
N ASN A 138 14.21 6.59 11.60
CA ASN A 138 14.79 7.31 12.72
C ASN A 138 13.73 7.81 13.71
N ALA A 139 14.02 7.76 15.01
CA ALA A 139 13.07 8.08 16.08
C ALA A 139 12.50 9.51 16.05
N ALA A 140 13.25 10.47 15.47
CA ALA A 140 12.84 11.88 15.40
C ALA A 140 12.02 12.23 14.14
N MET A 141 11.71 11.26 13.27
CA MET A 141 11.02 11.57 12.03
C MET A 141 9.52 11.86 12.24
N PRO A 142 8.94 12.83 11.51
CA PRO A 142 7.50 13.02 11.49
C PRO A 142 6.78 11.74 11.03
N HIS A 143 5.64 11.44 11.62
CA HIS A 143 4.81 10.27 11.29
C HIS A 143 5.58 8.94 11.36
N LEU A 144 6.44 8.81 12.37
CA LEU A 144 7.25 7.62 12.60
C LEU A 144 6.42 6.33 12.61
N GLU A 145 5.21 6.35 13.15
CA GLU A 145 4.31 5.20 13.18
C GLU A 145 4.04 4.63 11.78
N LYS A 146 3.77 5.51 10.80
CA LYS A 146 3.50 5.10 9.41
C LYS A 146 4.77 4.62 8.72
N TYR A 147 5.89 5.30 8.96
CA TYR A 147 7.17 4.90 8.38
C TYR A 147 7.67 3.57 8.95
N ALA A 148 7.50 3.33 10.25
CA ALA A 148 7.85 2.06 10.88
C ALA A 148 7.03 0.90 10.30
N MET A 149 5.73 1.08 10.07
CA MET A 149 4.92 0.09 9.38
C MET A 149 5.36 -0.09 7.91
N LEU A 150 5.74 0.97 7.18
CA LEU A 150 6.35 0.79 5.86
C LEU A 150 7.64 -0.05 5.93
N VAL A 151 8.48 0.15 6.94
CA VAL A 151 9.68 -0.67 7.16
C VAL A 151 9.34 -2.13 7.47
N GLY A 152 8.33 -2.38 8.32
CA GLY A 152 7.86 -3.73 8.62
C GLY A 152 7.24 -4.45 7.41
N TYR A 153 6.76 -3.71 6.41
CA TYR A 153 6.23 -4.25 5.16
C TYR A 153 7.31 -4.79 4.21
N MET A 154 8.54 -4.26 4.29
CA MET A 154 9.65 -4.69 3.44
C MET A 154 9.95 -6.17 3.67
N ASN A 155 10.27 -6.93 2.62
CA ASN A 155 10.56 -8.35 2.74
C ASN A 155 12.02 -8.61 3.13
N ASN A 156 12.48 -7.96 4.20
CA ASN A 156 13.88 -7.94 4.57
C ASN A 156 14.07 -8.00 6.10
N ASP A 157 14.69 -9.08 6.58
CA ASP A 157 14.93 -9.32 8.00
C ASP A 157 15.86 -8.29 8.66
N ALA A 158 16.66 -7.56 7.86
CA ALA A 158 17.45 -6.45 8.34
C ALA A 158 16.59 -5.31 8.93
N ALA A 159 15.28 -5.29 8.68
CA ALA A 159 14.35 -4.33 9.27
C ALA A 159 14.16 -4.51 10.80
N ILE A 160 14.35 -5.72 11.34
CA ILE A 160 14.02 -6.03 12.75
C ILE A 160 14.88 -5.21 13.72
N ALA A 161 16.20 -5.16 13.52
CA ALA A 161 17.09 -4.49 14.46
C ALA A 161 16.86 -2.95 14.51
N PRO A 162 16.77 -2.23 13.38
CA PRO A 162 16.39 -0.81 13.37
C PRO A 162 15.03 -0.53 14.01
N LEU A 163 14.02 -1.38 13.76
CA LEU A 163 12.70 -1.23 14.39
C LEU A 163 12.79 -1.35 15.92
N LYS A 164 13.50 -2.35 16.46
CA LYS A 164 13.74 -2.50 17.90
C LYS A 164 14.51 -1.32 18.49
N GLN A 165 15.53 -0.84 17.78
CA GLN A 165 16.33 0.30 18.22
C GLN A 165 15.48 1.56 18.34
N VAL A 166 14.59 1.80 17.38
CA VAL A 166 13.67 2.94 17.44
C VAL A 166 12.62 2.74 18.52
N GLU A 167 12.04 1.55 18.68
CA GLU A 167 11.06 1.25 19.73
C GLU A 167 11.55 1.66 21.13
N GLN A 168 12.83 1.42 21.44
CA GLN A 168 13.45 1.75 22.72
C GLN A 168 13.53 3.27 22.99
N GLN A 169 13.46 4.10 21.95
CA GLN A 169 13.58 5.55 22.05
C GLN A 169 12.21 6.25 22.14
N ILE A 170 11.10 5.50 21.97
CA ILE A 170 9.75 6.07 21.89
C ILE A 170 9.01 5.92 23.21
N SER A 171 8.48 7.04 23.70
CA SER A 171 7.61 7.10 24.88
C SER A 171 6.12 7.00 24.54
N SER A 172 5.71 7.43 23.33
CA SER A 172 4.32 7.37 22.87
C SER A 172 3.84 5.91 22.77
N GLY A 173 2.84 5.55 23.57
CA GLY A 173 2.26 4.20 23.58
C GLY A 173 1.63 3.79 22.24
N TRP A 174 1.07 4.75 21.50
CA TRP A 174 0.50 4.50 20.17
C TRP A 174 1.59 4.27 19.11
N THR A 175 2.62 5.10 19.09
CA THR A 175 3.75 4.93 18.17
C THR A 175 4.49 3.62 18.47
N LYS A 176 4.70 3.30 19.76
CA LYS A 176 5.28 2.03 20.17
C LYS A 176 4.44 0.84 19.70
N PHE A 177 3.12 0.91 19.82
CA PHE A 177 2.22 -0.13 19.33
C PHE A 177 2.35 -0.34 17.81
N ASN A 178 2.45 0.73 17.01
CA ASN A 178 2.64 0.60 15.55
C ASN A 178 4.01 -0.01 15.19
N ILE A 179 5.06 0.29 15.95
CA ILE A 179 6.36 -0.38 15.79
C ILE A 179 6.27 -1.86 16.14
N GLN A 180 5.51 -2.23 17.18
CA GLN A 180 5.26 -3.63 17.54
C GLN A 180 4.47 -4.37 16.46
N LEU A 181 3.49 -3.72 15.81
CA LEU A 181 2.80 -4.30 14.65
C LEU A 181 3.76 -4.55 13.49
N ALA A 182 4.66 -3.61 13.20
CA ALA A 182 5.71 -3.78 12.19
C ALA A 182 6.67 -4.93 12.51
N LEU A 183 7.08 -5.07 13.77
CA LEU A 183 7.91 -6.17 14.25
C LEU A 183 7.17 -7.52 14.21
N ALA A 184 5.89 -7.55 14.59
CA ALA A 184 5.06 -8.75 14.53
C ALA A 184 4.88 -9.26 13.08
N ARG A 185 4.78 -8.33 12.11
CA ARG A 185 4.81 -8.66 10.67
C ARG A 185 6.11 -9.31 10.24
N ARG A 186 7.24 -8.87 10.78
CA ARG A 186 8.55 -9.50 10.56
C ARG A 186 8.79 -10.75 11.41
N GLY A 187 7.75 -11.31 12.03
CA GLY A 187 7.83 -12.56 12.79
C GLY A 187 8.44 -12.42 14.19
N ASP A 188 8.62 -11.21 14.72
CA ASP A 188 9.12 -11.03 16.08
C ASP A 188 8.09 -11.51 17.11
N LYS A 189 8.44 -12.57 17.85
CA LYS A 189 7.53 -13.23 18.80
C LYS A 189 7.23 -12.38 20.03
N GLN A 190 8.18 -11.57 20.49
CA GLN A 190 7.97 -10.69 21.64
C GLN A 190 6.97 -9.59 21.28
N ALA A 191 7.13 -8.97 20.10
CA ALA A 191 6.21 -7.97 19.60
C ALA A 191 4.81 -8.56 19.33
N THR A 192 4.73 -9.75 18.74
CA THR A 192 3.46 -10.49 18.54
C THR A 192 2.73 -10.68 19.88
N THR A 193 3.45 -11.13 20.92
CA THR A 193 2.89 -11.30 22.27
C THR A 193 2.41 -9.97 22.85
N ALA A 194 3.19 -8.89 22.68
CA ALA A 194 2.82 -7.56 23.16
C ALA A 194 1.54 -7.03 22.48
N VAL A 195 1.42 -7.20 21.16
CA VAL A 195 0.21 -6.86 20.40
C VAL A 195 -0.98 -7.63 20.94
N LEU A 196 -0.90 -8.96 21.03
CA LEU A 196 -1.99 -9.81 21.50
C LEU A 196 -2.42 -9.49 22.94
N ASN A 197 -1.46 -9.24 23.85
CA ASN A 197 -1.78 -8.87 25.23
C ASN A 197 -2.57 -7.56 25.31
N LYS A 198 -2.26 -6.59 24.45
CA LYS A 198 -3.01 -5.34 24.36
C LYS A 198 -4.43 -5.56 23.80
N MET A 199 -4.57 -6.44 22.82
CA MET A 199 -5.87 -6.74 22.19
C MET A 199 -6.80 -7.51 23.12
N LYS A 200 -6.28 -8.41 23.96
CA LYS A 200 -7.09 -9.15 24.95
C LYS A 200 -7.83 -8.27 25.95
N THR A 201 -7.36 -7.04 26.17
CA THR A 201 -8.01 -6.07 27.07
C THR A 201 -8.89 -5.06 26.34
N ALA A 202 -8.89 -5.08 24.99
CA ALA A 202 -9.69 -4.17 24.20
C ALA A 202 -11.15 -4.64 24.17
N THR A 203 -12.08 -3.69 24.22
CA THR A 203 -13.49 -3.98 23.96
C THR A 203 -13.69 -4.15 22.46
N ILE A 204 -14.36 -5.24 22.06
CA ILE A 204 -14.69 -5.49 20.66
C ILE A 204 -15.99 -4.78 20.32
N ASN A 205 -15.90 -3.69 19.57
CA ASN A 205 -17.00 -2.83 19.12
C ASN A 205 -16.63 -2.15 17.79
N ASP A 206 -17.43 -1.20 17.30
CA ASP A 206 -17.14 -0.50 16.04
C ASP A 206 -15.76 0.16 16.01
N ASP A 207 -15.36 0.86 17.08
CA ASP A 207 -14.05 1.52 17.16
C ASP A 207 -12.91 0.50 17.01
N PHE A 208 -13.03 -0.66 17.67
CA PHE A 208 -12.07 -1.74 17.50
C PHE A 208 -12.00 -2.21 16.04
N ILE A 209 -13.17 -2.39 15.40
CA ILE A 209 -13.21 -2.89 14.04
C ILE A 209 -12.61 -1.88 13.06
N TYR A 210 -12.98 -0.60 13.13
CA TYR A 210 -12.49 0.40 12.17
C TYR A 210 -11.06 0.86 12.44
N ASP A 211 -10.64 0.99 13.70
CA ASP A 211 -9.33 1.58 14.03
C ASP A 211 -8.23 0.54 14.27
N LEU A 212 -8.58 -0.66 14.78
CA LEU A 212 -7.59 -1.67 15.17
C LEU A 212 -7.54 -2.87 14.21
N SER A 213 -8.66 -3.34 13.68
CA SER A 213 -8.65 -4.54 12.82
C SER A 213 -7.78 -4.39 11.57
N PRO A 214 -7.79 -3.27 10.82
CA PRO A 214 -6.87 -3.07 9.70
C PRO A 214 -5.39 -3.16 10.12
N LEU A 215 -5.06 -2.65 11.31
CA LEU A 215 -3.71 -2.68 11.86
C LEU A 215 -3.27 -4.10 12.26
N LEU A 216 -4.20 -4.90 12.77
CA LEU A 216 -3.95 -6.31 13.10
C LEU A 216 -3.81 -7.16 11.83
N VAL A 217 -4.69 -6.95 10.85
CA VAL A 217 -4.61 -7.59 9.53
C VAL A 217 -3.28 -7.26 8.85
N TYR A 218 -2.82 -6.01 8.92
CA TYR A 218 -1.50 -5.59 8.44
C TYR A 218 -0.36 -6.48 8.97
N THR A 219 -0.47 -7.10 10.14
CA THR A 219 0.62 -7.95 10.65
C THR A 219 0.86 -9.19 9.80
N ARG A 220 -0.14 -9.68 9.05
CA ARG A 220 -0.08 -10.99 8.35
C ARG A 220 0.52 -12.09 9.25
N ASN A 221 0.25 -12.03 10.55
CA ASN A 221 0.80 -12.96 11.53
C ASN A 221 -0.29 -13.95 11.96
N LYS A 222 -0.02 -15.25 11.86
CA LYS A 222 -1.00 -16.31 12.14
C LYS A 222 -1.58 -16.28 13.55
N GLU A 223 -0.80 -15.92 14.56
CA GLU A 223 -1.30 -15.83 15.94
C GLU A 223 -2.24 -14.64 16.12
N VAL A 224 -1.96 -13.52 15.44
CA VAL A 224 -2.84 -12.34 15.41
C VAL A 224 -4.13 -12.64 14.64
N PHE A 225 -4.02 -13.33 13.50
CA PHE A 225 -5.20 -13.76 12.74
C PHE A 225 -6.05 -14.76 13.52
N LYS A 226 -5.44 -15.64 14.33
CA LYS A 226 -6.22 -16.54 15.17
C LYS A 226 -7.09 -15.79 16.18
N PHE A 227 -6.57 -14.71 16.75
CA PHE A 227 -7.37 -13.81 17.60
C PHE A 227 -8.52 -13.13 16.81
N LEU A 228 -8.29 -12.74 15.55
CA LEU A 228 -9.36 -12.20 14.69
C LEU A 228 -10.41 -13.26 14.33
N GLU A 229 -10.01 -14.51 14.10
CA GLU A 229 -10.95 -15.63 13.92
C GLU A 229 -11.85 -15.79 15.14
N ASP A 230 -11.31 -15.68 16.35
CA ASP A 230 -12.12 -15.81 17.56
C ASP A 230 -13.21 -14.73 17.64
N ILE A 231 -12.96 -13.53 17.07
CA ILE A 231 -13.98 -12.48 16.88
C ILE A 231 -14.98 -12.87 15.79
N ILE A 232 -14.52 -13.44 14.66
CA ILE A 232 -15.40 -13.95 13.59
C ILE A 232 -16.36 -15.01 14.13
N PHE A 233 -15.92 -15.91 15.01
CA PHE A 233 -16.74 -16.95 15.62
C PHE A 233 -17.57 -16.47 16.82
N SER A 234 -17.39 -15.22 17.26
CA SER A 234 -18.19 -14.67 18.36
C SER A 234 -19.63 -14.38 17.92
N GLU A 235 -20.58 -14.64 18.83
CA GLU A 235 -22.00 -14.32 18.68
C GLU A 235 -22.38 -13.02 19.43
N GLU A 236 -21.40 -12.27 19.92
CA GLU A 236 -21.64 -10.99 20.59
C GLU A 236 -21.94 -9.88 19.57
N ALA A 237 -23.13 -9.29 19.68
CA ALA A 237 -23.58 -8.19 18.85
C ALA A 237 -23.18 -6.82 19.46
N ASN A 238 -21.90 -6.48 19.40
CA ASN A 238 -21.36 -5.24 19.99
C ASN A 238 -21.01 -4.14 18.95
N CYS A 239 -21.34 -4.36 17.67
CA CYS A 239 -21.10 -3.42 16.57
C CYS A 239 -22.42 -2.90 16.00
N ASN A 240 -22.39 -1.83 15.20
CA ASN A 240 -23.58 -1.18 14.68
C ASN A 240 -23.78 -1.39 13.17
N SER A 241 -25.05 -1.55 12.79
CA SER A 241 -25.44 -1.59 11.37
C SER A 241 -25.11 -0.28 10.65
N ALA A 242 -24.79 -0.33 9.35
CA ALA A 242 -24.51 0.87 8.54
C ALA A 242 -25.73 1.79 8.33
N ASN A 243 -26.94 1.41 8.76
CA ASN A 243 -28.14 2.20 8.52
C ASN A 243 -28.20 3.40 9.48
N PRO A 244 -27.99 4.65 9.02
CA PRO A 244 -27.95 5.82 9.91
C PRO A 244 -29.33 6.16 10.49
N ASN A 245 -30.42 5.68 9.89
CA ASN A 245 -31.79 5.93 10.34
C ASN A 245 -32.24 4.95 11.42
N ARG A 246 -31.58 3.79 11.52
CA ARG A 246 -31.90 2.75 12.50
C ARG A 246 -30.66 1.92 12.78
N SER A 247 -29.81 2.42 13.66
CA SER A 247 -28.69 1.64 14.19
C SER A 247 -29.25 0.50 15.02
N VAL A 248 -28.90 -0.73 14.63
CA VAL A 248 -29.13 -1.92 15.43
C VAL A 248 -27.80 -2.60 15.68
N ASP A 249 -27.72 -3.25 16.83
CA ASP A 249 -26.58 -4.07 17.21
C ASP A 249 -26.47 -5.28 16.26
N ILE A 250 -25.26 -5.53 15.79
CA ILE A 250 -24.90 -6.60 14.87
C ILE A 250 -23.60 -7.28 15.33
N LEU A 251 -23.35 -8.48 14.83
CA LEU A 251 -22.09 -9.19 15.05
C LEU A 251 -20.94 -8.39 14.43
N CYS A 252 -19.91 -8.13 15.23
CA CYS A 252 -18.69 -7.49 14.73
C CYS A 252 -17.99 -8.31 13.64
N GLY A 253 -18.23 -9.63 13.62
CA GLY A 253 -17.77 -10.53 12.57
C GLY A 253 -18.11 -10.04 11.17
N TYR A 254 -19.31 -9.47 10.95
CA TYR A 254 -19.73 -8.98 9.62
C TYR A 254 -18.79 -7.93 9.05
N ARG A 255 -18.32 -7.01 9.89
CA ARG A 255 -17.40 -5.94 9.50
C ARG A 255 -15.97 -6.43 9.37
N LEU A 256 -15.57 -7.36 10.25
CA LEU A 256 -14.22 -7.91 10.23
C LEU A 256 -13.90 -8.69 8.95
N LEU A 257 -14.91 -9.29 8.31
CA LEU A 257 -14.75 -9.96 7.01
C LEU A 257 -14.13 -9.03 5.95
N GLU A 258 -14.52 -7.75 5.94
CA GLU A 258 -14.06 -6.76 4.94
C GLU A 258 -12.53 -6.58 4.99
N TYR A 259 -11.94 -6.72 6.19
CA TYR A 259 -10.49 -6.62 6.36
C TYR A 259 -9.79 -7.97 6.25
N MET A 260 -10.38 -9.03 6.82
CA MET A 260 -9.70 -10.31 6.96
C MET A 260 -9.71 -11.14 5.68
N ALA A 261 -10.83 -11.15 4.93
CA ALA A 261 -10.99 -11.97 3.74
C ALA A 261 -9.95 -11.66 2.64
N PRO A 262 -9.67 -10.40 2.28
CA PRO A 262 -8.68 -10.07 1.23
C PRO A 262 -7.24 -10.43 1.62
N ALA A 263 -6.98 -10.60 2.92
CA ALA A 263 -5.65 -10.93 3.43
C ALA A 263 -5.38 -12.44 3.49
N ILE A 264 -6.35 -13.28 3.11
CA ILE A 264 -6.26 -14.75 3.15
C ILE A 264 -6.27 -15.31 1.74
N GLU A 265 -5.30 -16.16 1.43
CA GLU A 265 -5.23 -16.85 0.14
C GLU A 265 -6.39 -17.85 0.00
N GLY A 266 -7.13 -17.76 -1.11
CA GLY A 266 -8.23 -18.68 -1.41
C GLY A 266 -9.50 -18.45 -0.59
N SER A 267 -9.63 -17.30 0.08
CA SER A 267 -10.88 -16.89 0.73
C SER A 267 -12.09 -17.02 -0.22
N PRO A 268 -13.25 -17.52 0.25
CA PRO A 268 -14.44 -17.68 -0.57
C PRO A 268 -15.14 -16.33 -0.87
N LEU A 269 -14.79 -15.29 -0.11
CA LEU A 269 -15.37 -13.95 -0.27
C LEU A 269 -14.49 -13.13 -1.22
N THR A 270 -15.12 -12.53 -2.22
CA THR A 270 -14.48 -11.60 -3.16
C THR A 270 -14.70 -10.16 -2.73
N VAL A 271 -13.78 -9.30 -3.18
CA VAL A 271 -13.91 -7.85 -3.06
C VAL A 271 -13.91 -7.22 -4.45
N ASP A 272 -14.56 -6.07 -4.55
CA ASP A 272 -14.61 -5.28 -5.76
C ASP A 272 -13.31 -4.46 -5.98
N GLU A 273 -13.33 -3.58 -6.99
CA GLU A 273 -12.20 -2.70 -7.30
C GLU A 273 -11.88 -1.67 -6.21
N TYR A 274 -12.81 -1.42 -5.28
CA TYR A 274 -12.66 -0.51 -4.14
C TYR A 274 -12.23 -1.26 -2.86
N GLY A 275 -12.20 -2.59 -2.89
CA GLY A 275 -11.89 -3.42 -1.74
C GLY A 275 -13.09 -3.70 -0.85
N GLU A 276 -14.31 -3.41 -1.31
CA GLU A 276 -15.55 -3.71 -0.59
C GLU A 276 -15.99 -5.15 -0.90
N LEU A 277 -16.57 -5.84 0.08
CA LEU A 277 -17.07 -7.21 -0.12
C LEU A 277 -18.22 -7.24 -1.13
N GLU A 278 -18.13 -8.11 -2.12
CA GLU A 278 -19.20 -8.34 -3.11
C GLU A 278 -20.27 -9.28 -2.55
N VAL A 279 -20.94 -8.88 -1.46
CA VAL A 279 -21.93 -9.70 -0.76
C VAL A 279 -23.26 -8.98 -0.61
N THR A 280 -24.35 -9.68 -0.94
CA THR A 280 -25.72 -9.16 -0.75
C THR A 280 -26.36 -9.65 0.54
N ASN A 281 -25.81 -10.70 1.17
CA ASN A 281 -26.28 -11.27 2.43
C ASN A 281 -25.10 -11.52 3.36
N TYR A 282 -24.84 -10.57 4.27
CA TYR A 282 -23.74 -10.64 5.23
C TYR A 282 -23.88 -11.79 6.25
N GLU A 283 -25.11 -12.20 6.59
CA GLU A 283 -25.36 -13.33 7.48
C GLU A 283 -24.86 -14.64 6.86
N GLN A 284 -25.25 -14.88 5.60
CA GLN A 284 -24.77 -16.03 4.85
C GLN A 284 -23.26 -15.96 4.62
N ALA A 285 -22.72 -14.78 4.26
CA ALA A 285 -21.30 -14.61 4.03
C ALA A 285 -20.44 -14.92 5.27
N LEU A 286 -20.90 -14.51 6.47
CA LEU A 286 -20.24 -14.85 7.73
C LEU A 286 -20.26 -16.35 7.99
N GLN A 287 -21.40 -17.01 7.76
CA GLN A 287 -21.51 -18.44 7.94
C GLN A 287 -20.61 -19.22 6.96
N ASP A 288 -20.63 -18.86 5.67
CA ASP A 288 -19.80 -19.46 4.64
C ASP A 288 -18.30 -19.30 4.97
N PHE A 289 -17.90 -18.12 5.46
CA PHE A 289 -16.52 -17.86 5.84
C PHE A 289 -16.09 -18.65 7.09
N ARG A 290 -16.97 -18.78 8.09
CA ARG A 290 -16.73 -19.63 9.27
C ARG A 290 -16.56 -21.09 8.88
N ASP A 291 -17.43 -21.62 8.04
CA ASP A 291 -17.36 -23.00 7.55
C ASP A 291 -16.08 -23.23 6.75
N TRP A 292 -15.69 -22.26 5.92
CA TRP A 292 -14.44 -22.30 5.19
C TRP A 292 -13.21 -22.31 6.12
N LEU A 293 -13.18 -21.48 7.18
CA LEU A 293 -12.09 -21.46 8.16
C LEU A 293 -11.94 -22.81 8.87
N LEU A 294 -13.05 -23.46 9.22
CA LEU A 294 -13.05 -24.80 9.83
C LEU A 294 -12.50 -25.87 8.88
N GLN A 295 -12.77 -25.75 7.58
CA GLN A 295 -12.28 -26.68 6.56
C GLN A 295 -10.82 -26.40 6.16
N ASN A 296 -10.34 -25.19 6.38
CA ASN A 296 -9.00 -24.73 5.97
C ASN A 296 -8.17 -24.22 7.15
N PRO A 297 -7.96 -24.98 8.24
CA PRO A 297 -7.27 -24.49 9.44
C PRO A 297 -5.81 -24.06 9.20
N ASN A 298 -5.23 -24.48 8.07
CA ASN A 298 -3.86 -24.17 7.65
C ASN A 298 -3.83 -23.25 6.41
N TYR A 299 -4.81 -22.36 6.24
CA TYR A 299 -4.81 -21.38 5.14
C TYR A 299 -3.50 -20.58 5.08
N SER A 300 -3.22 -19.93 3.96
CA SER A 300 -2.07 -19.03 3.81
C SER A 300 -2.50 -17.56 3.83
N LEU A 301 -1.59 -16.65 4.17
CA LEU A 301 -1.85 -15.22 4.19
C LEU A 301 -1.23 -14.57 2.96
N VAL A 302 -1.89 -13.56 2.39
CA VAL A 302 -1.36 -12.76 1.30
C VAL A 302 -0.27 -11.83 1.85
N GLU A 303 0.99 -12.24 1.75
CA GLU A 303 2.12 -11.53 2.37
C GLU A 303 2.64 -10.35 1.54
N ASN A 304 2.33 -10.33 0.24
CA ASN A 304 2.92 -9.37 -0.69
C ASN A 304 2.17 -8.05 -0.82
N THR A 305 1.07 -7.86 -0.10
CA THR A 305 0.29 -6.62 -0.01
C THR A 305 0.44 -6.00 1.38
N TYR A 306 0.33 -4.67 1.48
CA TYR A 306 0.35 -3.98 2.78
C TYR A 306 -0.76 -4.47 3.70
#